data_AF-A0A9X9AD20-F1
#
_entry.id   AF-A0A9X9AD20-F1
#
_cell.length_a   1.000
_cell.length_b   1.000
_cell.length_c   1.000
_cell.angle_alpha   90.00
_cell.angle_beta   90.00
_cell.angle_gamma   90.00
#
_symmetry.space_group_name_H-M   'P 1'
#
loop_
_entity.id
_entity.type
_entity.pdbx_description
1 polymer ?
#
loop_
_entity_poly.entity_id
_entity_poly.type
_entity_poly.pdbx_seq_one_letter_code
_entity_poly.pdbx_strand_id
1 'polypeptide(L)' 'MKKIKMRNFIKISILTCITLASLSTPSTLLADSHPGYSYESNIGYQNPSWMSKIEDSTKLSEISIPGTHGTMALHG' A
#
# COMPACT_ATOMS: atom_id res chain seq x y z
N MET A 1 52.02 0.70 -16.84
CA MET A 1 51.10 -0.41 -16.46
C MET A 1 50.33 -0.20 -15.15
N LYS A 2 50.96 0.29 -14.05
CA LYS A 2 50.32 0.44 -12.73
C LYS A 2 49.11 1.39 -12.69
N LYS A 3 49.16 2.52 -13.43
CA LYS A 3 48.07 3.51 -13.52
C LYS A 3 46.83 3.00 -14.26
N ILE A 4 47.00 2.19 -15.31
CA ILE A 4 45.87 1.58 -16.07
C ILE A 4 45.16 0.54 -15.20
N LYS A 5 45.92 -0.29 -14.48
CA LYS A 5 45.38 -1.27 -13.54
C LYS A 5 44.54 -0.60 -12.44
N MET A 6 45.03 0.49 -11.85
CA MET A 6 44.33 1.27 -10.82
C MET A 6 43.02 1.90 -11.33
N ARG A 7 43.02 2.45 -12.55
CA ARG A 7 41.81 3.00 -13.17
C ARG A 7 40.74 1.93 -13.43
N ASN A 8 41.14 0.71 -13.78
CA ASN A 8 40.21 -0.40 -13.98
C ASN A 8 39.62 -0.90 -12.66
N PHE A 9 40.40 -0.92 -11.57
CA PHE A 9 39.90 -1.25 -10.23
C PHE A 9 38.84 -0.26 -9.74
N ILE A 10 39.05 1.04 -9.97
CA ILE A 10 38.07 2.08 -9.58
C ILE A 10 36.75 1.89 -10.34
N LYS A 11 36.81 1.60 -11.65
CA LYS A 11 35.61 1.36 -12.47
C LYS A 11 34.82 0.13 -12.01
N ILE A 12 35.52 -0.96 -11.67
CA ILE A 12 34.89 -2.18 -11.17
C ILE A 12 34.23 -1.90 -9.81
N SER A 13 34.91 -1.18 -8.91
CA SER A 13 34.37 -0.84 -7.59
C SER A 13 33.11 0.03 -7.69
N ILE A 14 33.10 1.01 -8.60
CA ILE A 14 31.91 1.84 -8.86
C ILE A 14 30.76 0.99 -9.41
N LEU A 15 31.06 0.12 -10.38
CA LEU A 15 30.06 -0.76 -10.98
C LEU A 15 29.45 -1.72 -9.94
N THR A 16 30.27 -2.30 -9.06
CA THR A 16 29.80 -3.17 -7.97
C THR A 16 28.93 -2.44 -6.95
N CYS A 17 29.26 -1.18 -6.62
CA CYS A 17 28.45 -0.39 -5.70
C CYS A 17 27.08 -0.04 -6.30
N ILE A 18 27.03 0.28 -7.60
CA ILE A 18 25.77 0.58 -8.29
C ILE A 18 24.88 -0.67 -8.33
N THR A 19 25.44 -1.85 -8.65
CA THR A 19 24.66 -3.11 -8.66
C THR A 19 24.16 -3.53 -7.29
N LEU A 20 24.91 -3.23 -6.23
CA LEU A 20 24.52 -3.59 -4.86
C LEU A 20 23.40 -2.67 -4.33
N ALA A 21 23.41 -1.38 -4.73
CA ALA A 21 22.38 -0.41 -4.36
C ALA A 21 21.01 -0.71 -5.01
N SER A 22 20.98 -1.21 -6.24
CA SER A 22 19.73 -1.60 -6.91
C SER A 22 19.14 -2.92 -6.39
N LEU A 23 19.93 -3.77 -5.73
CA LEU A 23 19.45 -5.00 -5.10
C LEU A 23 18.88 -4.77 -3.69
N SER A 24 19.18 -3.63 -3.08
CA SER A 24 18.84 -3.32 -1.68
C SER A 24 17.65 -2.38 -1.53
N THR A 25 16.88 -2.13 -2.59
CA THR A 25 15.58 -1.46 -2.44
C THR A 25 14.57 -2.44 -1.84
N PRO A 26 14.09 -2.24 -0.61
CA PRO A 26 13.04 -3.09 -0.06
C PRO A 26 11.76 -2.84 -0.87
N SER A 27 11.19 -3.89 -1.44
CA SER A 27 9.88 -3.88 -2.11
C SER A 27 8.78 -3.67 -1.07
N THR A 28 8.63 -2.43 -0.58
CA THR A 28 7.62 -2.06 0.42
C THR A 28 6.29 -1.63 -0.20
N LEU A 29 6.14 -1.71 -1.52
CA LEU A 29 4.97 -1.14 -2.19
C LEU A 29 3.68 -1.97 -2.11
N LEU A 30 3.71 -3.18 -1.54
CA LEU A 30 2.54 -4.07 -1.46
C LEU A 30 2.41 -4.76 -0.08
N ALA A 31 2.86 -4.11 0.98
CA ALA A 31 2.55 -4.58 2.32
C ALA A 31 1.15 -4.11 2.72
N ASP A 32 0.24 -5.08 2.88
CA ASP A 32 -1.04 -4.99 3.61
C ASP A 32 -2.29 -4.47 2.88
N SER A 33 -2.57 -4.97 1.67
CA SER A 33 -3.95 -4.91 1.17
C SER A 33 -4.71 -6.16 1.61
N HIS A 34 -5.38 -6.08 2.76
CA HIS A 34 -6.35 -7.08 3.18
C HIS A 34 -7.71 -6.68 2.58
N PRO A 35 -8.22 -7.37 1.53
CA PRO A 35 -9.43 -6.92 0.83
C PRO A 35 -10.69 -6.91 1.72
N GLY A 36 -10.66 -7.60 2.87
CA GLY A 36 -11.74 -7.61 3.86
C GLY A 36 -11.50 -6.77 5.12
N TYR A 37 -10.34 -6.11 5.26
CA TYR A 37 -10.00 -5.34 6.45
C TYR A 37 -8.99 -4.24 6.13
N SER A 38 -9.29 -2.97 6.42
CA SER A 38 -8.38 -1.86 6.17
C SER A 38 -8.19 -1.07 7.46
N TYR A 39 -6.93 -0.77 7.79
CA TYR A 39 -6.56 0.10 8.92
C TYR A 39 -6.52 1.59 8.50
N GLU A 40 -6.78 1.87 7.23
CA GLU A 40 -6.73 3.22 6.66
C GLU A 40 -7.88 4.07 7.18
N SER A 41 -7.54 5.23 7.71
CA SER A 41 -8.50 6.24 8.16
C SER A 41 -9.28 6.89 7.01
N ASN A 42 -8.86 6.71 5.76
CA ASN A 42 -9.50 7.28 4.59
C ASN A 42 -9.41 6.34 3.38
N ILE A 43 -10.57 5.88 2.91
CA ILE A 43 -10.70 4.96 1.75
C ILE A 43 -10.71 5.68 0.39
N GLY A 44 -10.57 7.01 0.36
CA GLY A 44 -10.52 7.81 -0.88
C GLY A 44 -11.85 7.94 -1.63
N TYR A 45 -12.94 7.42 -1.07
CA TYR A 45 -14.28 7.46 -1.63
C TYR A 45 -15.33 7.69 -0.54
N GLN A 46 -16.33 8.52 -0.82
CA GLN A 46 -17.44 8.77 0.09
C GLN A 46 -18.77 8.78 -0.68
N ASN A 47 -19.79 8.18 -0.08
CA ASN A 47 -21.16 8.22 -0.57
C ASN A 47 -22.12 8.37 0.61
N PRO A 48 -22.13 9.54 1.28
CA PRO A 48 -22.83 9.72 2.57
C PRO A 48 -24.35 9.58 2.45
N SER A 49 -24.91 9.79 1.26
CA SER A 49 -26.36 9.76 1.02
C SER A 49 -26.79 8.56 0.18
N TRP A 50 -26.01 7.47 0.15
CA TRP A 50 -26.28 6.31 -0.70
C TRP A 50 -27.69 5.71 -0.50
N MET A 51 -28.20 5.71 0.73
CA MET A 51 -29.54 5.20 1.06
C MET A 51 -30.67 6.04 0.46
N SER A 52 -30.45 7.32 0.14
CA SER A 52 -31.48 8.19 -0.48
C SER A 52 -31.90 7.76 -1.89
N LYS A 53 -31.15 6.83 -2.49
CA LYS A 53 -31.42 6.25 -3.82
C LYS A 53 -32.20 4.94 -3.74
N ILE A 54 -32.52 4.47 -2.53
CA ILE A 54 -33.27 3.24 -2.29
C ILE A 54 -34.71 3.63 -1.98
N GLU A 55 -35.66 2.88 -2.52
CA GLU A 55 -37.09 3.09 -2.25
C GLU A 55 -37.39 2.88 -0.76
N ASP A 56 -38.13 3.81 -0.14
CA ASP A 56 -38.48 3.79 1.30
C ASP A 56 -39.23 2.52 1.73
N SER A 57 -39.88 1.84 0.78
CA SER A 57 -40.61 0.59 1.03
C SER A 57 -39.71 -0.66 1.11
N THR A 58 -38.44 -0.55 0.74
CA THR A 58 -37.47 -1.65 0.77
C THR A 58 -37.19 -2.05 2.23
N LYS A 59 -37.28 -3.34 2.56
CA LYS A 59 -36.94 -3.80 3.91
C LYS A 59 -35.43 -3.75 4.10
N LEU A 60 -34.98 -3.42 5.31
CA LEU A 60 -33.54 -3.42 5.64
C LEU A 60 -32.86 -4.77 5.36
N SER A 61 -33.58 -5.88 5.52
CA SER A 61 -33.09 -7.23 5.24
C SER A 61 -32.80 -7.50 3.76
N GLU A 62 -33.27 -6.63 2.86
CA GLU A 62 -33.12 -6.75 1.41
C GLU A 62 -31.97 -5.87 0.90
N ILE A 63 -31.29 -5.13 1.79
CA ILE A 63 -30.21 -4.20 1.46
C ILE A 63 -28.87 -4.79 1.90
N SER A 64 -27.89 -4.81 1.01
CA SER A 64 -26.49 -5.08 1.36
C SER A 64 -25.89 -3.85 2.04
N ILE A 65 -25.80 -3.88 3.38
CA ILE A 65 -25.31 -2.74 4.19
C ILE A 65 -23.84 -2.99 4.58
N PRO A 66 -22.91 -2.08 4.24
CA PRO A 66 -21.53 -2.18 4.72
C PRO A 66 -21.44 -1.88 6.22
N GLY A 67 -20.55 -2.57 6.93
CA GLY A 67 -20.29 -2.37 8.36
C GLY A 67 -18.80 -2.34 8.67
N THR A 68 -18.43 -1.87 9.87
CA THR A 68 -17.05 -1.89 10.37
C THR A 68 -16.95 -2.71 11.65
N HIS A 69 -15.90 -3.53 11.77
CA HIS A 69 -15.58 -4.23 13.01
C HIS A 69 -14.69 -3.35 13.88
N GLY A 70 -15.03 -3.19 15.16
CA GLY A 70 -14.22 -2.39 16.09
C GLY A 70 -14.26 -0.89 15.82
N THR A 71 -15.40 -0.33 15.42
CA THR A 71 -15.55 1.12 15.11
C THR A 71 -15.00 2.05 16.20
N MET A 72 -15.04 1.62 17.47
CA MET A 72 -14.56 2.39 18.61
C MET A 72 -13.20 1.91 19.16
N ALA A 73 -12.56 0.93 18.53
CA ALA A 73 -11.26 0.39 18.95
C ALA A 73 -10.11 1.32 18.54
N LEU A 74 -10.14 2.55 19.04
CA LEU A 74 -9.19 3.61 18.69
C LEU A 74 -7.82 3.44 19.34
N HIS A 75 -7.69 2.62 20.40
CA HIS A 75 -6.48 2.57 21.24
C HIS A 75 -5.92 1.16 21.51
N GLY A 76 -6.55 0.09 21.02
CA GLY A 76 -6.13 -1.29 21.30
C GLY A 76 -6.49 -1.78 22.70
#